data_AF-A0AAD4S459-F1
#
_entry.id   AF-A0AAD4S459-F1
#
_cell.length_a   1.000
_cell.length_b   1.000
_cell.length_c   1.000
_cell.angle_alpha   90.00
_cell.angle_beta   90.00
_cell.angle_gamma   90.00
#
_symmetry.space_group_name_H-M   'P 1'
#
loop_
_entity.id
_entity.type
_entity.pdbx_description
1 polymer ?
#
loop_
_entity_poly.entity_id
_entity_poly.type
_entity_poly.pdbx_seq_one_letter_code
_entity_poly.pdbx_strand_id
1 'polypeptide(L)' 'MEGGKVGKGGRKGGDRKKAVTKSVKAGLQFPVGRITRFLKKGRYAQRVGSGAPVYLAAVLEYLAAE' A
#
# COMPACT_ATOMS: atom_id res chain seq x y z
N MET A 1 -31.24 -7.55 7.46
CA MET A 1 -30.71 -6.33 6.81
C MET A 1 -29.53 -6.70 5.95
N GLU A 2 -29.77 -6.61 4.65
CA GLU A 2 -28.91 -6.94 3.54
C GLU A 2 -27.73 -5.96 3.45
N GLY A 3 -26.53 -6.48 3.22
CA GLY A 3 -25.30 -5.67 3.09
C GLY A 3 -24.43 -6.27 2.00
N GLY A 4 -24.79 -5.95 0.75
CA GLY A 4 -24.28 -6.55 -0.47
C GLY A 4 -22.76 -6.56 -0.59
N LYS A 5 -22.24 -7.70 -1.05
CA LYS A 5 -20.90 -7.80 -1.64
C LYS A 5 -20.90 -6.94 -2.91
N VAL A 6 -20.43 -5.70 -2.81
CA VAL A 6 -20.03 -4.93 -4.00
C VAL A 6 -18.77 -5.60 -4.55
N GLY A 7 -18.98 -6.57 -5.42
CA GLY A 7 -17.96 -7.07 -6.32
C GLY A 7 -17.53 -5.93 -7.21
N LYS A 8 -16.43 -5.27 -6.84
CA LYS A 8 -15.85 -4.21 -7.67
C LYS A 8 -15.27 -4.87 -8.92
N GLY A 9 -16.06 -4.92 -9.99
CA GLY A 9 -15.62 -5.29 -11.32
C GLY A 9 -14.44 -4.41 -11.72
N GLY A 10 -13.27 -5.03 -11.82
CA GLY A 10 -12.05 -4.42 -12.31
C GLY A 10 -11.21 -5.50 -12.98
N ARG A 11 -11.20 -5.49 -14.33
CA ARG A 11 -10.46 -6.43 -15.21
C ARG A 11 -10.48 -7.89 -14.73
N LYS A 12 -11.65 -8.52 -14.83
CA LYS A 12 -11.78 -9.97 -14.73
C LYS A 12 -11.84 -10.52 -16.16
N GLY A 13 -10.76 -11.16 -16.62
CA GLY A 13 -10.79 -11.93 -17.88
C GLY A 13 -9.71 -11.60 -18.90
N GLY A 14 -8.43 -11.60 -18.50
CA GLY A 14 -7.29 -11.58 -19.41
C GLY A 14 -6.00 -11.88 -18.66
N ASP A 15 -4.94 -12.27 -19.36
CA ASP A 15 -3.62 -12.54 -18.78
C ASP A 15 -3.20 -11.40 -17.86
N ARG A 16 -3.23 -11.64 -16.54
CA ARG A 16 -2.89 -10.63 -15.55
C ARG A 16 -1.38 -10.43 -15.60
N LYS A 17 -0.96 -9.33 -16.23
CA LYS A 17 0.40 -8.82 -16.07
C LYS A 17 0.74 -8.75 -14.57
N LYS A 18 1.96 -9.17 -14.21
CA LYS A 18 2.42 -9.12 -12.81
C LYS A 18 2.17 -7.73 -12.24
N ALA A 19 1.50 -7.67 -11.09
CA ALA A 19 1.21 -6.41 -10.43
C ALA A 19 2.53 -5.74 -9.99
N VAL A 20 2.74 -4.49 -10.38
CA VAL A 20 3.87 -3.68 -9.91
C VAL A 20 3.59 -3.28 -8.46
N THR A 21 4.58 -3.49 -7.57
CA THR A 21 4.43 -3.17 -6.16
C THR A 21 4.49 -1.66 -5.93
N LYS A 22 3.93 -1.18 -4.83
CA LYS A 22 4.00 0.24 -4.46
C LYS A 22 5.44 0.71 -4.22
N SER A 23 6.31 -0.15 -3.70
CA SER A 23 7.74 0.14 -3.52
C SER A 23 8.41 0.37 -4.87
N VAL A 24 8.25 -0.57 -5.81
CA VAL A 24 8.81 -0.43 -7.17
C VAL A 24 8.27 0.81 -7.88
N LYS A 25 6.96 1.08 -7.76
CA LYS A 25 6.36 2.27 -8.36
C LYS A 25 6.86 3.58 -7.74
N ALA A 26 7.24 3.57 -6.46
CA ALA A 26 7.75 4.73 -5.74
C ALA A 26 9.29 4.88 -5.85
N GLY A 27 10.00 3.89 -6.42
CA GLY A 27 11.46 3.90 -6.47
C GLY A 27 12.14 3.68 -5.12
N LEU A 28 11.46 3.05 -4.16
CA LEU A 28 11.95 2.83 -2.80
C LEU A 28 12.37 1.37 -2.59
N GLN A 29 13.52 1.16 -1.94
CA GLN A 29 13.95 -0.16 -1.44
C GLN A 29 13.08 -0.64 -0.29
N PHE A 30 12.61 0.28 0.56
CA PHE A 30 11.82 -0.05 1.73
C PHE A 30 10.41 -0.55 1.34
N PRO A 31 9.85 -1.52 2.09
CA PRO A 31 8.60 -2.18 1.74
C PRO A 31 7.35 -1.34 2.11
N VAL A 32 6.89 -0.48 1.18
CA VAL A 32 5.71 0.40 1.35
C VAL A 32 4.44 -0.39 1.72
N GLY A 33 4.24 -1.57 1.12
CA GLY A 33 3.09 -2.44 1.43
C GLY A 33 3.09 -2.93 2.89
N ARG A 34 4.28 -3.22 3.44
CA ARG A 34 4.45 -3.66 4.83
C ARG A 34 4.22 -2.51 5.79
N ILE A 35 4.74 -1.33 5.49
CA ILE A 35 4.51 -0.11 6.27
C ILE A 35 3.01 0.22 6.32
N THR A 36 2.31 0.12 5.20
CA THR A 36 0.84 0.27 5.16
C THR A 36 0.15 -0.68 6.13
N ARG A 37 0.58 -1.96 6.19
CA ARG A 37 0.02 -2.96 7.10
C ARG A 37 0.27 -2.60 8.56
N PHE A 38 1.49 -2.15 8.88
CA PHE A 38 1.84 -1.75 10.25
C PHE A 38 1.09 -0.51 10.70
N LEU A 39 0.91 0.49 9.83
CA LEU A 39 0.09 1.67 10.16
C LEU A 39 -1.36 1.29 10.52
N LYS A 40 -1.94 0.33 9.79
CA LYS A 40 -3.29 -0.18 10.10
C LYS A 40 -3.34 -1.01 11.39
N LYS A 41 -2.36 -1.91 11.60
CA LYS A 41 -2.29 -2.75 12.81
C LYS A 41 -2.05 -1.91 14.07
N GLY A 42 -1.25 -0.85 13.96
CA GLY A 42 -0.97 0.08 15.04
C GLY A 42 -2.14 0.99 15.41
N ARG A 43 -3.22 1.02 14.61
CA ARG A 43 -4.43 1.83 14.88
C ARG A 43 -4.14 3.33 15.10
N TYR A 44 -3.11 3.87 14.45
CA TYR A 44 -2.70 5.27 14.59
C TYR A 44 -3.74 6.27 14.09
N ALA A 45 -4.63 5.84 13.19
CA ALA A 45 -5.74 6.63 12.69
C ALA A 45 -6.86 5.72 12.19
N GLN A 46 -8.09 6.22 12.16
CA GLN A 46 -9.25 5.50 11.58
C GLN A 46 -9.08 5.23 10.08
N ARG A 47 -8.42 6.14 9.35
CA ARG A 47 -8.07 5.99 7.93
C ARG A 47 -6.63 6.42 7.73
N VAL A 48 -5.93 5.71 6.84
CA VAL A 48 -4.56 6.04 6.44
C VAL A 48 -4.60 6.45 4.97
N GLY A 49 -4.15 7.68 4.67
CA GLY A 49 -4.05 8.20 3.31
C GLY A 49 -3.13 7.34 2.44
N SER A 50 -3.38 7.32 1.12
CA SER A 50 -2.62 6.46 0.19
C SER A 50 -1.14 6.82 0.08
N GLY A 51 -0.79 8.11 0.26
CA GLY A 51 0.58 8.63 0.23
C GLY A 51 1.34 8.51 1.54
N ALA A 52 0.65 8.40 2.69
CA ALA A 52 1.28 8.30 4.01
C ALA A 52 2.33 7.17 4.12
N PRO A 53 2.06 5.91 3.72
CA PRO A 53 3.07 4.85 3.78
C PRO A 53 4.21 5.03 2.78
N VAL A 54 4.04 5.83 1.72
CA VAL A 54 5.12 6.13 0.76
C VAL A 54 6.07 7.14 1.36
N TYR A 55 5.54 8.22 1.92
CA TYR A 55 6.34 9.25 2.59
C TYR A 55 7.13 8.68 3.77
N LEU A 56 6.47 7.90 4.64
CA LEU A 56 7.14 7.26 5.76
C LEU A 56 8.23 6.28 5.30
N ALA A 57 7.98 5.51 4.24
CA ALA A 57 9.00 4.62 3.69
C ALA A 57 10.23 5.38 3.19
N ALA A 58 10.03 6.50 2.48
CA ALA A 58 11.12 7.33 1.97
C ALA A 58 11.97 7.92 3.10
N VAL A 59 11.34 8.46 4.15
CA VAL A 59 12.07 9.02 5.30
C VAL A 59 12.87 7.93 6.03
N LEU A 60 12.27 6.76 6.27
CA LEU A 60 12.97 5.66 6.94
C LEU A 60 14.12 5.09 6.09
N GLU A 61 13.95 5.04 4.77
CA GLU A 61 14.99 4.60 3.85
C GLU A 61 16.16 5.59 3.81
N TYR A 62 15.87 6.89 3.72
CA TYR A 62 16.88 7.94 3.80
C TYR A 62 17.70 7.83 5.10
N LEU A 63 17.04 7.74 6.25
CA LEU A 63 17.71 7.63 7.55
C LEU A 63 18.49 6.33 7.75
N ALA A 64 18.14 5.25 7.03
CA ALA A 64 18.86 3.99 7.11
C ALA A 64 20.03 3.89 6.10
N ALA A 65 20.05 4.79 5.11
CA ALA A 65 21.12 4.88 4.12
C ALA A 65 22.24 5.85 4.55
N GLU A 66 21.92 6.80 5.44
CA GLU A 66 22.89 7.62 6.16
C GLU A 66 23.67 6.78 7.20
#